data_AF-A0A7J5TX65-F1
#
_entry.id   AF-A0A7J5TX65-F1
#
_cell.length_a   1.000
_cell.length_b   1.000
_cell.length_c   1.000
_cell.angle_alpha   90.00
_cell.angle_beta   90.00
_cell.angle_gamma   90.00
#
_symmetry.space_group_name_H-M   'P 1'
#
loop_
_entity.id
_entity.type
_entity.pdbx_description
1 polymer ?
#
loop_
_entity_poly.entity_id
_entity_poly.type
_entity_poly.pdbx_seq_one_letter_code
_entity_poly.pdbx_strand_id
1 'polypeptide(L)'
;MEAIVYNSKGEDTGKKVTLPETIFGIEPNEHAIYLDVKQYLANQRQGTHKAKERAEVNRSTKKIKKQKGTGGARAGSMKSPVFVGGGRIFGPRPRDYSFKLNKKVKALARQSAYAVKAQENSISVIDSVAFDAPRTKSYIEFLNALSVADRKTLLILPDVNTNVVLSSRNVEKAKVMTATQVSTYDLMNADRLLISEEALSTIQSLFEQQS
;
A
#
# COMPACT_ATOMS: atom_id res chain seq x y z
N MET A 1 -8.37 26.08 -0.62
CA MET A 1 -6.89 26.20 -0.47
C MET A 1 -6.25 26.49 -1.81
N GLU A 2 -5.18 27.27 -1.87
CA GLU A 2 -4.42 27.57 -3.10
C GLU A 2 -3.06 26.88 -3.08
N ALA A 3 -2.64 26.29 -4.20
CA ALA A 3 -1.30 25.73 -4.38
C ALA A 3 -0.57 26.40 -5.55
N ILE A 4 0.72 26.66 -5.39
CA ILE A 4 1.59 27.20 -6.44
C ILE A 4 1.96 26.07 -7.39
N VAL A 5 1.92 26.34 -8.70
CA VAL A 5 2.33 25.38 -9.73
C VAL A 5 3.81 25.57 -10.06
N TYR A 6 4.57 24.49 -9.93
CA TYR A 6 5.98 24.43 -10.28
C TYR A 6 6.16 23.89 -11.70
N ASN A 7 7.19 24.36 -12.40
CA ASN A 7 7.61 23.76 -13.65
C ASN A 7 8.50 22.53 -13.41
N SER A 8 8.88 21.83 -14.48
CA SER A 8 9.79 20.68 -14.43
C SER A 8 11.21 21.00 -13.94
N LYS A 9 11.56 22.29 -13.81
CA LYS A 9 12.83 22.79 -13.27
C LYS A 9 12.69 23.31 -11.83
N GLY A 10 11.54 23.13 -11.20
CA GLY A 10 11.28 23.58 -9.83
C GLY A 10 11.07 25.08 -9.66
N GLU A 11 10.89 25.83 -10.75
CA GLU A 11 10.60 27.27 -10.71
C GLU A 11 9.09 27.51 -10.63
N ASP A 12 8.72 28.56 -9.89
CA ASP A 12 7.33 29.02 -9.78
C ASP A 12 6.83 29.53 -11.12
N THR A 13 5.80 28.91 -11.67
CA THR A 13 5.18 29.36 -12.94
C THR A 13 4.29 30.60 -12.78
N GLY A 14 4.09 31.08 -11.54
CA GLY A 14 3.17 32.17 -11.20
C GLY A 14 1.69 31.78 -11.27
N LYS A 15 1.36 30.59 -11.80
CA LYS A 15 0.00 30.03 -11.78
C LYS A 15 -0.31 29.51 -10.37
N LYS A 16 -1.52 29.82 -9.91
CA LYS A 16 -2.10 29.25 -8.70
C LYS A 16 -3.27 28.37 -9.07
N VAL A 17 -3.33 27.18 -8.48
CA VAL A 17 -4.44 26.25 -8.67
C VAL A 17 -5.21 26.15 -7.36
N THR A 18 -6.53 26.31 -7.46
CA THR A 18 -7.45 26.14 -6.33
C THR A 18 -7.69 24.65 -6.11
N LEU A 19 -7.28 24.16 -4.94
CA LEU A 19 -7.56 22.79 -4.52
C LEU A 19 -9.00 22.70 -3.98
N PRO A 20 -9.81 21.72 -4.45
CA PRO A 20 -11.20 21.58 -4.01
C PRO A 20 -11.28 21.25 -2.52
N GLU A 21 -12.02 22.07 -1.78
CA GLU A 21 -12.16 21.95 -0.32
C GLU A 21 -12.85 20.66 0.10
N THR A 22 -13.70 20.10 -0.77
CA THR A 22 -14.38 18.82 -0.55
C THR A 22 -13.42 17.63 -0.45
N ILE A 23 -12.20 17.74 -0.97
CA ILE A 23 -11.21 16.65 -0.96
C ILE A 23 -10.03 17.00 -0.06
N PHE A 24 -9.49 18.21 -0.20
CA PHE A 24 -8.28 18.63 0.51
C PHE A 24 -8.57 19.40 1.80
N GLY A 25 -9.79 19.92 1.97
CA GLY A 25 -10.19 20.78 3.09
C GLY A 25 -11.09 20.11 4.13
N ILE A 26 -11.33 18.79 4.04
CA ILE A 26 -12.12 18.08 5.03
C ILE A 26 -11.35 17.88 6.33
N GLU A 27 -12.07 17.74 7.45
CA GLU A 27 -11.47 17.29 8.70
C GLU A 27 -11.07 15.81 8.58
N PRO A 28 -9.76 15.47 8.72
CA PRO A 28 -9.32 14.10 8.50
C PRO A 28 -9.87 13.12 9.54
N ASN A 29 -10.38 11.98 9.08
CA ASN A 29 -10.76 10.88 9.95
C ASN A 29 -9.62 9.85 10.07
N GLU A 30 -8.84 9.96 11.15
CA GLU A 30 -7.71 9.07 11.43
C GLU A 30 -8.11 7.58 11.50
N HIS A 31 -9.29 7.28 12.06
CA HIS A 31 -9.75 5.90 12.20
C HIS A 31 -10.08 5.28 10.82
N ALA A 32 -10.70 6.05 9.93
CA ALA A 32 -10.97 5.61 8.56
C ALA A 32 -9.66 5.32 7.80
N ILE A 33 -8.66 6.20 7.94
CA ILE A 33 -7.31 6.00 7.37
C ILE A 33 -6.70 4.70 7.91
N TYR A 34 -6.70 4.50 9.23
CA TYR A 34 -6.18 3.29 9.86
C TYR A 34 -6.83 2.02 9.32
N LEU A 35 -8.16 1.99 9.22
CA LEU A 35 -8.89 0.81 8.77
C LEU A 35 -8.59 0.47 7.31
N ASP A 36 -8.51 1.48 6.43
CA ASP A 36 -8.22 1.26 5.01
C ASP A 36 -6.77 0.81 4.79
N VAL A 37 -5.81 1.41 5.53
CA VAL A 37 -4.40 0.96 5.53
C VAL A 37 -4.27 -0.47 6.05
N LYS A 38 -4.96 -0.81 7.15
CA LYS A 38 -4.99 -2.17 7.71
C LYS A 38 -5.56 -3.16 6.71
N GLN A 39 -6.63 -2.78 6.00
CA GLN A 39 -7.23 -3.61 4.96
C GLN A 39 -6.26 -3.82 3.80
N TYR A 40 -5.61 -2.75 3.32
CA TYR A 40 -4.61 -2.82 2.27
C TYR A 40 -3.50 -3.81 2.63
N LEU A 41 -2.89 -3.66 3.82
CA LEU A 41 -1.82 -4.54 4.29
C LEU A 41 -2.27 -5.98 4.53
N ALA A 42 -3.52 -6.19 4.94
CA ALA A 42 -4.07 -7.54 5.08
C ALA A 42 -4.24 -8.22 3.72
N ASN A 43 -4.72 -7.49 2.70
CA ASN A 43 -4.91 -8.00 1.34
C ASN A 43 -3.59 -8.34 0.62
N GLN A 44 -2.47 -7.74 1.02
CA GLN A 44 -1.14 -8.08 0.48
C GLN A 44 -0.60 -9.43 0.98
N ARG A 45 -1.27 -10.10 1.94
CA ARG A 45 -0.82 -11.37 2.50
C ARG A 45 -1.36 -12.55 1.71
N GLN A 46 -0.46 -13.43 1.25
CA GLN A 46 -0.83 -14.63 0.48
C GLN A 46 -1.41 -15.77 1.34
N GLY A 47 -0.95 -15.91 2.59
CA GLY A 47 -1.47 -16.92 3.53
C GLY A 47 -1.19 -18.38 3.18
N THR A 48 -0.11 -18.68 2.45
CA THR A 48 0.29 -20.01 1.97
C THR A 48 1.09 -20.84 2.98
N HIS A 49 0.80 -20.70 4.28
CA HIS A 49 1.46 -21.47 5.33
C HIS A 49 0.64 -22.72 5.71
N LYS A 50 1.31 -23.88 5.84
CA LYS A 50 0.69 -25.11 6.34
C LYS A 50 1.67 -25.93 7.16
N ALA A 51 1.19 -26.52 8.26
CA ALA A 51 1.90 -27.56 9.00
C ALA A 51 1.10 -28.87 8.99
N LYS A 52 1.79 -30.01 8.88
CA LYS A 52 1.13 -31.32 8.90
C LYS A 52 0.54 -31.62 10.27
N GLU A 53 -0.76 -31.80 10.31
CA GLU A 53 -1.44 -32.25 11.52
C GLU A 53 -1.33 -33.77 11.68
N ARG A 54 -1.75 -34.29 12.84
CA ARG A 54 -1.64 -35.72 13.19
C ARG A 54 -2.21 -36.64 12.11
N ALA A 55 -3.27 -36.26 11.41
CA ALA A 55 -3.87 -37.08 10.36
C ALA A 55 -2.99 -37.16 9.09
N GLU A 56 -2.31 -36.07 8.75
CA GLU A 56 -1.56 -35.87 7.51
C GLU A 56 -0.13 -36.43 7.58
N VAL A 57 0.37 -36.75 8.77
CA VAL A 57 1.69 -37.37 8.96
C VAL A 57 1.66 -38.82 8.47
N ASN A 58 2.62 -39.18 7.61
CA ASN A 58 2.80 -40.54 7.12
C ASN A 58 3.58 -41.40 8.12
N ARG A 59 2.88 -41.94 9.12
CA ARG A 59 3.40 -42.90 10.13
C ARG A 59 2.32 -43.91 10.53
N SER A 60 2.68 -44.92 11.32
CA SER A 60 1.72 -45.95 11.75
C SER A 60 0.66 -45.41 12.74
N THR A 61 -0.59 -45.79 12.50
CA THR A 61 -1.72 -45.60 13.43
C THR A 61 -1.86 -46.74 14.43
N LYS A 62 -1.12 -47.85 14.24
CA LYS A 62 -1.12 -49.01 15.14
C LYS A 62 -0.66 -48.59 16.54
N LYS A 63 -1.31 -49.20 17.54
CA LYS A 63 -0.92 -49.01 18.93
C LYS A 63 0.51 -49.53 19.17
N ILE A 64 1.39 -48.69 19.69
CA ILE A 64 2.83 -49.00 19.83
C ILE A 64 3.08 -50.14 20.82
N LYS A 65 2.32 -50.17 21.92
CA LYS A 65 2.49 -51.16 23.00
C LYS A 65 1.16 -51.51 23.69
N LYS A 66 1.14 -52.61 24.45
CA LYS A 66 -0.03 -53.06 25.21
C LYS A 66 -0.51 -51.99 26.19
N GLN A 67 -1.82 -51.95 26.48
CA GLN A 67 -2.46 -50.92 27.33
C GLN A 67 -1.95 -50.93 28.79
N LYS A 68 -1.56 -52.12 29.29
CA LYS A 68 -1.02 -52.35 30.63
C LYS A 68 0.11 -53.40 30.54
N GLY A 69 0.89 -53.56 31.62
CA GLY A 69 1.92 -54.60 31.75
C GLY A 69 3.26 -54.29 31.06
N THR A 70 3.53 -53.03 30.70
CA THR A 70 4.80 -52.63 30.02
C THR A 70 5.68 -51.68 30.82
N GLY A 71 5.31 -51.31 32.06
CA GLY A 71 6.11 -50.45 32.95
C GLY A 71 6.23 -48.97 32.56
N GLY A 72 6.00 -48.60 31.28
CA GLY A 72 6.10 -47.21 30.80
C GLY A 72 4.76 -46.50 30.60
N ALA A 73 4.81 -45.18 30.31
CA ALA A 73 3.63 -44.35 30.04
C ALA A 73 2.80 -44.86 28.85
N ARG A 74 1.46 -44.82 28.95
CA ARG A 74 0.56 -45.31 27.90
C ARG A 74 0.69 -44.46 26.63
N ALA A 75 0.83 -45.12 25.48
CA ALA A 75 0.91 -44.44 24.19
C ALA A 75 0.02 -45.13 23.15
N GLY A 76 -0.62 -44.31 22.31
CA GLY A 76 -1.46 -44.75 21.20
C GLY A 76 -0.65 -44.92 19.93
N SER A 77 -0.72 -43.93 19.04
CA SER A 77 -0.11 -43.93 17.71
C SER A 77 1.21 -43.15 17.67
N MET A 78 2.13 -43.57 16.78
CA MET A 78 3.38 -42.84 16.50
C MET A 78 3.16 -41.48 15.80
N LYS A 79 1.95 -41.19 15.30
CA LYS A 79 1.60 -39.86 14.75
C LYS A 79 1.38 -38.81 15.85
N SER A 80 1.38 -39.20 17.12
CA SER A 80 1.11 -38.30 18.26
C SER A 80 2.09 -37.11 18.27
N PRO A 81 1.61 -35.88 18.51
CA PRO A 81 2.44 -34.67 18.58
C PRO A 81 3.53 -34.72 19.64
N VAL A 82 3.36 -35.54 20.68
CA VAL A 82 4.32 -35.70 21.78
C VAL A 82 5.55 -36.51 21.33
N PHE A 83 5.45 -37.27 20.25
CA PHE A 83 6.57 -38.05 19.71
C PHE A 83 7.39 -37.25 18.68
N VAL A 84 8.68 -37.55 18.61
CA VAL A 84 9.59 -37.02 17.58
C VAL A 84 9.09 -37.44 16.19
N GLY A 85 8.86 -36.46 15.32
CA GLY A 85 8.26 -36.66 13.99
C GLY A 85 6.74 -36.88 13.99
N GLY A 86 6.07 -36.59 15.11
CA GLY A 86 4.62 -36.49 15.22
C GLY A 86 4.03 -35.27 14.51
N GLY A 87 2.70 -35.22 14.40
CA GLY A 87 2.01 -34.06 13.81
C GLY A 87 2.07 -32.82 14.69
N ARG A 88 1.94 -31.63 14.11
CA ARG A 88 1.90 -30.37 14.88
C ARG A 88 0.48 -30.10 15.41
N ILE A 89 0.35 -29.74 16.69
CA ILE A 89 -0.93 -29.28 17.27
C ILE A 89 -1.10 -27.79 16.97
N PHE A 90 -2.29 -27.39 16.53
CA PHE A 90 -2.64 -25.99 16.22
C PHE A 90 -1.60 -25.29 15.33
N GLY A 91 -1.16 -26.02 14.29
CA GLY A 91 -0.25 -25.49 13.30
C GLY A 91 -0.90 -24.41 12.42
N PRO A 92 -0.07 -23.63 11.71
CA PRO A 92 -0.55 -22.73 10.68
C PRO A 92 -1.39 -23.48 9.63
N ARG A 93 -2.51 -22.88 9.24
CA ARG A 93 -3.37 -23.35 8.13
C ARG A 93 -3.48 -22.27 7.05
N PRO A 94 -3.55 -22.66 5.77
CA PRO A 94 -3.78 -21.72 4.69
C PRO A 94 -5.06 -20.95 4.97
N ARG A 95 -5.01 -19.63 4.86
CA ARG A 95 -6.14 -18.75 5.17
C ARG A 95 -6.11 -17.51 4.31
N ASP A 96 -7.29 -16.94 4.09
CA ASP A 96 -7.41 -15.58 3.58
C ASP A 96 -7.37 -14.58 4.74
N TYR A 97 -6.62 -13.49 4.57
CA TYR A 97 -6.54 -12.38 5.52
C TYR A 97 -7.43 -11.20 5.12
N SER A 98 -8.03 -11.24 3.93
CA SER A 98 -8.86 -10.17 3.41
C SER A 98 -10.12 -9.98 4.27
N PHE A 99 -10.56 -8.72 4.37
CA PHE A 99 -11.84 -8.37 4.98
C PHE A 99 -12.48 -7.20 4.24
N LYS A 100 -13.81 -7.12 4.27
CA LYS A 100 -14.58 -6.07 3.58
C LYS A 100 -14.58 -4.78 4.38
N LEU A 101 -14.50 -3.66 3.67
CA LEU A 101 -14.67 -2.30 4.21
C LEU A 101 -15.61 -1.55 3.25
N ASN A 102 -16.54 -0.76 3.80
CA ASN A 102 -17.56 -0.07 3.02
C ASN A 102 -16.97 0.95 2.05
N LYS A 103 -17.51 1.03 0.83
CA LYS A 103 -16.99 1.92 -0.23
C LYS A 103 -16.90 3.38 0.24
N LYS A 104 -17.93 3.88 0.94
CA LYS A 104 -17.95 5.26 1.49
C LYS A 104 -16.83 5.51 2.49
N VAL A 105 -16.49 4.52 3.32
CA VAL A 105 -15.40 4.64 4.31
C VAL A 105 -14.04 4.63 3.61
N LYS A 106 -13.87 3.87 2.52
CA LYS A 106 -12.65 3.93 1.68
C LYS A 106 -12.48 5.29 1.02
N ALA A 107 -13.56 5.84 0.46
CA ALA A 107 -13.54 7.17 -0.15
C ALA A 107 -13.18 8.24 0.90
N LEU A 108 -13.82 8.19 2.07
CA LEU A 108 -13.51 9.08 3.19
C LEU A 108 -12.06 8.95 3.67
N ALA A 109 -11.52 7.73 3.77
CA ALA A 109 -10.13 7.49 4.15
C ALA A 109 -9.15 8.13 3.15
N ARG A 110 -9.43 7.99 1.84
CA ARG A 110 -8.60 8.59 0.80
C ARG A 110 -8.67 10.11 0.80
N GLN A 111 -9.87 10.69 0.94
CA GLN A 111 -10.03 12.15 1.09
C GLN A 111 -9.30 12.63 2.35
N SER A 112 -9.44 11.92 3.47
CA SER A 112 -8.78 12.27 4.73
C SER A 112 -7.25 12.24 4.58
N ALA A 113 -6.70 11.27 3.86
CA ALA A 113 -5.26 11.21 3.60
C ALA A 113 -4.76 12.39 2.74
N TYR A 114 -5.53 12.81 1.73
CA TYR A 114 -5.22 14.04 0.97
C TYR A 114 -5.29 15.28 1.84
N ALA A 115 -6.30 15.39 2.72
CA ALA A 115 -6.46 16.50 3.63
C ALA A 115 -5.32 16.60 4.65
N VAL A 116 -4.86 15.48 5.24
CA VAL A 116 -3.66 15.46 6.10
C VAL A 116 -2.45 16.00 5.34
N LYS A 117 -2.23 15.52 4.12
CA LYS A 117 -1.08 15.96 3.31
C LYS A 117 -1.16 17.44 2.93
N ALA A 118 -2.36 17.96 2.70
CA ALA A 118 -2.60 19.38 2.46
C ALA A 118 -2.31 20.22 3.72
N GLN A 119 -2.79 19.80 4.89
CA GLN A 119 -2.54 20.48 6.18
C GLN A 119 -1.04 20.50 6.53
N GLU A 120 -0.29 19.46 6.18
CA GLU A 120 1.16 19.37 6.36
C GLU A 120 1.98 20.16 5.32
N ASN A 121 1.34 20.85 4.36
CA ASN A 121 2.01 21.52 3.23
C ASN A 121 2.96 20.58 2.46
N SER A 122 2.55 19.32 2.32
CA SER A 122 3.34 18.25 1.71
C SER A 122 2.93 17.95 0.27
N ILE A 123 2.11 18.82 -0.34
CA ILE A 123 1.64 18.71 -1.72
C ILE A 123 2.34 19.77 -2.58
N SER A 124 2.91 19.34 -3.70
CA SER A 124 3.40 20.22 -4.77
C SER A 124 2.62 19.94 -6.04
N VAL A 125 2.13 20.98 -6.70
CA VAL A 125 1.48 20.88 -8.00
C VAL A 125 2.52 21.17 -9.09
N ILE A 126 2.53 20.35 -10.14
CA ILE A 126 3.45 20.48 -11.27
C ILE A 126 2.63 20.65 -12.54
N ASP A 127 3.04 21.54 -13.46
CA ASP A 127 2.31 21.80 -14.71
C ASP A 127 2.22 20.51 -15.56
N SER A 128 3.36 20.06 -16.11
CA SER A 128 3.45 18.82 -16.87
C SER A 128 4.79 18.13 -16.65
N VAL A 129 4.76 16.79 -16.64
CA VAL A 129 5.96 15.94 -16.52
C VAL A 129 6.00 15.01 -17.72
N ALA A 130 6.85 15.34 -18.68
CA ALA A 130 7.14 14.51 -19.84
C ALA A 130 8.65 14.42 -20.05
N PHE A 131 9.14 13.23 -20.41
CA PHE A 131 10.52 13.01 -20.81
C PHE A 131 10.53 12.44 -22.23
N ASP A 132 11.42 12.95 -23.07
CA ASP A 132 11.59 12.47 -24.45
C ASP A 132 12.09 11.02 -24.50
N ALA A 133 12.91 10.62 -23.53
CA ALA A 133 13.47 9.28 -23.41
C ALA A 133 13.46 8.80 -21.95
N PRO A 134 13.33 7.48 -21.69
CA PRO A 134 13.37 6.94 -20.34
C PRO A 134 14.79 7.03 -19.76
N ARG A 135 15.04 8.02 -18.91
CA ARG A 135 16.35 8.29 -18.29
C ARG A 135 16.20 8.59 -16.80
N THR A 136 16.76 7.72 -15.96
CA THR A 136 16.75 7.86 -14.49
C THR A 136 17.45 9.12 -14.02
N LYS A 137 18.55 9.52 -14.69
CA LYS A 137 19.29 10.74 -14.37
C LYS A 137 18.40 11.99 -14.48
N SER A 138 17.64 12.10 -15.55
CA SER A 138 16.71 13.23 -15.77
C SER A 138 15.62 13.28 -14.69
N TYR A 139 15.16 12.12 -14.22
CA TYR A 139 14.20 12.05 -13.12
C TYR A 139 14.81 12.47 -11.77
N ILE A 140 16.07 12.11 -11.50
CA ILE A 140 16.79 12.56 -10.30
C ILE A 140 17.03 14.08 -10.35
N GLU A 141 17.43 14.61 -11.50
CA GLU A 141 17.58 16.05 -11.73
C GLU A 141 16.27 16.80 -11.46
N PHE A 142 15.13 16.26 -11.93
CA PHE A 142 13.80 16.78 -11.64
C PHE A 142 13.48 16.79 -10.13
N LEU A 143 13.76 15.71 -9.40
CA LEU A 143 13.54 15.65 -7.95
C LEU A 143 14.46 16.61 -7.17
N ASN A 144 15.71 16.77 -7.62
CA ASN A 144 16.67 17.71 -7.04
C ASN A 144 16.22 19.15 -7.25
N ALA A 145 15.71 19.47 -8.45
CA ALA A 145 15.20 20.80 -8.77
C ALA A 145 14.03 21.20 -7.85
N LEU A 146 13.17 20.24 -7.49
CA LEU A 146 12.10 20.42 -6.53
C LEU A 146 12.54 20.31 -5.06
N SER A 147 13.83 20.10 -4.78
CA SER A 147 14.38 19.91 -3.43
C SER A 147 13.71 18.80 -2.61
N VAL A 148 13.27 17.72 -3.27
CA VAL A 148 12.56 16.58 -2.65
C VAL A 148 13.27 15.24 -2.84
N ALA A 149 14.47 15.22 -3.41
CA ALA A 149 15.20 13.99 -3.71
C ALA A 149 15.53 13.13 -2.47
N ASP A 150 15.69 13.76 -1.29
CA ASP A 150 16.01 13.03 -0.05
C ASP A 150 14.78 12.38 0.62
N ARG A 151 13.57 12.76 0.20
CA ARG A 151 12.30 12.35 0.83
C ARG A 151 11.59 11.31 -0.02
N LYS A 152 10.64 10.58 0.57
CA LYS A 152 9.77 9.69 -0.20
C LYS A 152 8.75 10.49 -0.99
N THR A 153 8.75 10.35 -2.31
CA THR A 153 7.86 11.08 -3.22
C THR A 153 6.88 10.16 -3.91
N LEU A 154 5.63 10.63 -4.05
CA LEU A 154 4.63 10.01 -4.90
C LEU A 154 4.24 10.99 -5.99
N LEU A 155 4.59 10.68 -7.23
CA LEU A 155 4.17 11.42 -8.42
C LEU A 155 2.86 10.84 -8.95
N ILE A 156 1.84 11.69 -9.02
CA ILE A 156 0.50 11.36 -9.48
C ILE A 156 0.29 12.01 -10.85
N LEU A 157 0.08 11.16 -11.86
CA LEU A 157 -0.18 11.54 -13.25
C LEU A 157 -1.65 11.31 -13.63
N PRO A 158 -2.21 12.00 -14.64
CA PRO A 158 -3.57 11.73 -15.13
C PRO A 158 -3.64 10.34 -15.77
N ASP A 159 -2.65 10.00 -16.60
CA ASP A 159 -2.56 8.74 -17.35
C ASP A 159 -1.13 8.18 -17.33
N VAL A 160 -0.97 6.94 -17.81
CA VAL A 160 0.28 6.20 -17.81
C VAL A 160 1.26 6.81 -18.82
N ASN A 161 2.26 7.53 -18.31
CA ASN A 161 3.42 7.92 -19.10
C ASN A 161 4.55 6.90 -18.94
N THR A 162 4.77 6.06 -19.96
CA THR A 162 5.77 4.98 -19.95
C THR A 162 7.18 5.50 -19.69
N ASN A 163 7.56 6.63 -20.29
CA ASN A 163 8.90 7.20 -20.12
C ASN A 163 9.13 7.64 -18.66
N VAL A 164 8.14 8.26 -18.02
CA VAL A 164 8.22 8.67 -16.61
C VAL A 164 8.26 7.46 -15.67
N VAL A 165 7.41 6.45 -15.92
CA VAL A 165 7.37 5.22 -15.12
C VAL A 165 8.71 4.46 -15.22
N LEU A 166 9.27 4.31 -16.42
CA LEU A 166 10.55 3.64 -16.61
C LEU A 166 11.72 4.43 -16.01
N SER A 167 11.67 5.76 -16.05
CA SER A 167 12.71 6.63 -15.47
C SER A 167 12.70 6.64 -13.94
N SER A 168 11.55 6.41 -13.31
CA SER A 168 11.39 6.47 -11.85
C SER A 168 11.55 5.12 -11.15
N ARG A 169 11.24 3.99 -11.81
CA ARG A 169 11.19 2.65 -11.20
C ARG A 169 12.46 2.22 -10.44
N ASN A 170 13.64 2.73 -10.84
CA ASN A 170 14.90 2.38 -10.20
C ASN A 170 15.23 3.24 -8.96
N VAL A 171 14.46 4.30 -8.70
CA VAL A 171 14.69 5.23 -7.59
C VAL A 171 13.89 4.76 -6.37
N GLU A 172 14.58 4.28 -5.33
CA GLU A 172 13.94 3.64 -4.16
C GLU A 172 12.92 4.52 -3.43
N LYS A 173 13.19 5.82 -3.35
CA LYS A 173 12.34 6.79 -2.63
C LYS A 173 11.24 7.40 -3.50
N ALA A 174 11.14 7.04 -4.78
CA ALA A 174 10.15 7.61 -5.68
C ALA A 174 9.16 6.55 -6.16
N LYS A 175 7.88 6.91 -6.18
CA LYS A 175 6.83 6.09 -6.76
C LYS A 175 6.02 6.94 -7.73
N VAL A 176 5.70 6.38 -8.89
CA VAL A 176 4.83 7.01 -9.89
C VAL A 176 3.55 6.19 -10.00
N MET A 177 2.40 6.85 -9.92
CA MET A 177 1.09 6.22 -10.06
C MET A 177 0.16 7.15 -10.84
N THR A 178 -0.88 6.58 -11.45
CA THR A 178 -1.96 7.37 -12.04
C THR A 178 -3.00 7.73 -10.98
N ALA A 179 -3.71 8.83 -11.17
CA ALA A 179 -4.78 9.31 -10.28
C ALA A 179 -5.83 8.22 -9.95
N THR A 180 -6.11 7.33 -10.89
CA THR A 180 -7.08 6.23 -10.76
C THR A 180 -6.60 5.09 -9.84
N GLN A 181 -5.29 4.87 -9.74
CA GLN A 181 -4.70 3.74 -9.02
C GLN A 181 -4.25 4.10 -7.60
N VAL A 182 -4.23 5.38 -7.24
CA VAL A 182 -3.74 5.83 -5.93
C VAL A 182 -4.56 5.24 -4.79
N SER A 183 -3.87 4.60 -3.84
CA SER A 183 -4.46 4.07 -2.61
C SER A 183 -4.16 4.97 -1.41
N THR A 184 -4.96 4.85 -0.35
CA THR A 184 -4.73 5.56 0.92
C THR A 184 -3.37 5.19 1.53
N TYR A 185 -2.93 3.94 1.36
CA TYR A 185 -1.60 3.50 1.80
C TYR A 185 -0.48 4.25 1.09
N ASP A 186 -0.59 4.41 -0.24
CA ASP A 186 0.44 5.09 -1.03
C ASP A 186 0.55 6.57 -0.65
N LEU A 187 -0.59 7.22 -0.41
CA LEU A 187 -0.62 8.61 0.07
C LEU A 187 0.04 8.78 1.44
N MET A 188 -0.22 7.86 2.37
CA MET A 188 0.34 7.92 3.72
C MET A 188 1.81 7.48 3.79
N ASN A 189 2.26 6.60 2.88
CA ASN A 189 3.65 6.14 2.82
C ASN A 189 4.59 7.17 2.15
N ALA A 190 4.05 8.13 1.41
CA ALA A 190 4.82 9.21 0.80
C ALA A 190 4.96 10.40 1.75
N ASP A 191 6.15 10.99 1.80
CA ASP A 191 6.41 12.20 2.58
C ASP A 191 5.94 13.45 1.82
N ARG A 192 6.12 13.45 0.48
CA ARG A 192 5.72 14.54 -0.42
C ARG A 192 4.90 14.00 -1.60
N LEU A 193 3.77 14.64 -1.88
CA LEU A 193 2.95 14.37 -3.04
C LEU A 193 3.30 15.36 -4.16
N LEU A 194 3.58 14.82 -5.34
CA LEU A 194 3.82 15.56 -6.56
C LEU A 194 2.62 15.30 -7.47
N ILE A 195 1.74 16.29 -7.68
CA ILE A 195 0.51 16.09 -8.45
C ILE A 195 0.60 16.91 -9.73
N SER A 196 0.48 16.30 -10.90
CA SER A 196 0.37 17.07 -12.13
C SER A 196 -0.95 17.84 -12.18
N GLU A 197 -0.98 19.02 -12.78
CA GLU A 197 -2.19 19.86 -12.87
C GLU A 197 -3.37 19.09 -13.47
N GLU A 198 -3.15 18.35 -14.55
CA GLU A 198 -4.15 17.49 -15.20
C GLU A 198 -4.64 16.32 -14.30
N ALA A 199 -3.83 15.88 -13.33
CA ALA A 199 -4.25 14.84 -12.41
C ALA A 199 -5.24 15.37 -11.37
N LEU A 200 -5.21 16.66 -11.03
CA LEU A 200 -6.14 17.25 -10.06
C LEU A 200 -7.59 17.18 -10.55
N SER A 201 -7.84 17.50 -11.82
CA SER A 201 -9.19 17.40 -12.42
C SER A 201 -9.68 15.95 -12.44
N THR A 202 -8.78 15.01 -12.72
CA THR A 202 -9.08 13.57 -12.69
C THR A 202 -9.42 13.10 -11.28
N ILE A 203 -8.65 13.51 -10.26
CA ILE A 203 -8.93 13.21 -8.86
C ILE A 203 -10.30 13.74 -8.44
N GLN A 204 -10.61 14.99 -8.81
CA GLN A 204 -11.89 15.61 -8.50
C GLN A 204 -13.07 14.81 -9.09
N SER A 205 -12.96 14.46 -10.38
CA SER A 205 -14.00 13.72 -11.10
C SER A 205 -14.27 12.34 -10.48
N LEU A 206 -13.23 11.67 -9.97
CA LEU A 206 -13.36 10.36 -9.31
C LEU A 206 -14.15 10.40 -8.00
N PHE A 207 -14.09 11.50 -7.26
CA PHE A 207 -14.84 11.64 -6.00
C PHE A 207 -16.26 12.14 -6.22
N GLU A 208 -16.50 12.97 -7.25
CA GLU A 208 -17.85 13.40 -7.64
C GLU A 208 -18.71 12.22 -8.12
N GLN A 209 -18.14 11.28 -8.89
CA GLN A 209 -18.85 10.09 -9.37
C GLN A 209 -19.20 9.06 -8.28
N GLN A 210 -18.59 9.15 -7.10
CA GLN A 210 -18.84 8.22 -5.98
C GLN A 210 -19.85 8.73 -4.95
N SER A 211 -20.30 9.98 -5.12
CA SER A 211 -21.23 10.68 -4.22
C SER A 211 -22.69 10.27 -4.46
#